data_AF-A0A2J6Q4Z4-F1
#
_entry.id   AF-A0A2J6Q4Z4-F1
#
_cell.length_a   1.000
_cell.length_b   1.000
_cell.length_c   1.000
_cell.angle_alpha   90.00
_cell.angle_beta   90.00
_cell.angle_gamma   90.00
#
_symmetry.space_group_name_H-M   'P 1'
#
loop_
_entity.id
_entity.type
_entity.pdbx_description
1 polymer ?
#
loop_
_entity_poly.entity_id
_entity_poly.type
_entity_poly.pdbx_seq_one_letter_code
_entity_poly.pdbx_strand_id
1 'polypeptide(L)'
;MEDLMVMGNPGDLSGSSGMQLTNLPALRLVNVPRLTHIPSLVISNVTRTSFDFSGLIGAYSIEISGESISDILFTSLAGVGDDLNISSGPGTPLNISLPALQNATSVSITGSLSGLSMPELSGADDTVFSDRIDNSLSINNIDTSGSTIPMAFPKLQACESVELSGAIQSVSLPSLINTDYIYISASQPLSLNFTSLETVNTITLTGNISSFDFPALKSVESLLIRSQLDIDCAPALTAYGLHHSNNANGSYSGSYQCDTTYEVPVTTERNNSLPFKSKLSLGLGFGLGGLAALCLGLCWWSYRKWYNQVKTVGGGEHGIELGNHPPGYVSDGATEVGSMSSGSTAAASFEGQERPPDYDEHVDRAGGVDEGVVSPVSPGEREDTAA
;
A
#
# COMPACT_ATOMS: atom_id res chain seq x y z
N MET A 1 21.23 40.03 -13.30
CA MET A 1 19.87 40.38 -12.85
C MET A 1 19.28 39.11 -12.31
N GLU A 2 18.87 39.14 -11.05
CA GLU A 2 18.08 38.08 -10.44
C GLU A 2 16.63 38.55 -10.58
N ASP A 3 15.84 37.88 -11.42
CA ASP A 3 14.46 38.25 -11.65
C ASP A 3 13.62 37.75 -10.47
N LEU A 4 13.58 38.59 -9.43
CA LEU A 4 12.84 38.37 -8.20
C LEU A 4 11.38 38.84 -8.38
N MET A 5 10.45 37.90 -8.44
CA MET A 5 9.03 38.21 -8.41
C MET A 5 8.52 38.27 -6.97
N VAL A 6 8.53 39.46 -6.37
CA VAL A 6 7.82 39.71 -5.11
C VAL A 6 6.41 40.18 -5.42
N MET A 7 5.41 39.35 -5.14
CA MET A 7 4.02 39.83 -5.13
C MET A 7 3.72 40.51 -3.79
N GLY A 8 3.42 41.80 -3.86
CA GLY A 8 2.84 42.53 -2.73
C GLY A 8 1.50 41.94 -2.33
N ASN A 9 1.10 42.18 -1.07
CA ASN A 9 -0.04 41.58 -0.38
C ASN A 9 -1.24 41.32 -1.32
N PRO A 10 -1.47 40.06 -1.77
CA PRO A 10 -2.60 39.76 -2.63
C PRO A 10 -3.87 39.93 -1.79
N GLY A 11 -4.57 41.03 -2.02
CA GLY A 11 -5.92 41.22 -1.45
C GLY A 11 -6.80 40.07 -1.91
N ASP A 12 -7.58 39.54 -0.97
CA ASP A 12 -8.34 38.30 -1.05
C ASP A 12 -8.80 37.95 -2.47
N LEU A 13 -8.12 36.98 -3.11
CA LEU A 13 -8.33 36.56 -4.50
C LEU A 13 -9.59 35.69 -4.59
N SER A 14 -10.72 36.30 -4.25
CA SER A 14 -12.08 35.74 -4.21
C SER A 14 -12.74 35.59 -5.59
N GLY A 15 -12.06 36.02 -6.65
CA GLY A 15 -12.41 35.64 -8.01
C GLY A 15 -11.98 34.21 -8.32
N SER A 16 -12.68 33.52 -9.21
CA SER A 16 -12.41 32.14 -9.64
C SER A 16 -11.10 31.94 -10.44
N SER A 17 -10.17 32.88 -10.33
CA SER A 17 -8.90 32.90 -11.07
C SER A 17 -7.76 32.65 -10.10
N GLY A 18 -7.23 31.41 -10.13
CA GLY A 18 -6.02 31.05 -9.41
C GLY A 18 -4.76 31.78 -9.90
N MET A 19 -3.65 31.56 -9.21
CA MET A 19 -2.33 32.04 -9.63
C MET A 19 -1.76 31.09 -10.67
N GLN A 20 -1.36 31.63 -11.83
CA GLN A 20 -0.73 30.85 -12.89
C GLN A 20 0.63 31.44 -13.27
N LEU A 21 1.69 30.66 -13.14
CA LEU A 21 3.07 31.02 -13.47
C LEU A 21 3.64 30.01 -14.47
N THR A 22 3.52 30.30 -15.77
CA THR A 22 3.84 29.34 -16.84
C THR A 22 4.96 29.84 -17.74
N ASN A 23 5.85 28.93 -18.17
CA ASN A 23 6.94 29.21 -19.13
C ASN A 23 7.91 30.32 -18.67
N LEU A 24 8.35 30.25 -17.41
CA LEU A 24 9.26 31.23 -16.80
C LEU A 24 10.64 30.61 -16.48
N PRO A 25 11.45 30.17 -17.47
CA PRO A 25 12.70 29.45 -17.24
C PRO A 25 13.81 30.31 -16.58
N ALA A 26 13.66 31.64 -16.59
CA ALA A 26 14.56 32.57 -15.90
C ALA A 26 14.24 32.76 -14.41
N LEU A 27 13.03 32.39 -13.96
CA LEU A 27 12.55 32.59 -12.61
C LEU A 27 13.34 31.72 -11.62
N ARG A 28 14.01 32.33 -10.64
CA ARG A 28 14.82 31.62 -9.64
C ARG A 28 14.18 31.56 -8.26
N LEU A 29 13.39 32.57 -7.91
CA LEU A 29 12.73 32.66 -6.62
C LEU A 29 11.33 33.26 -6.77
N VAL A 30 10.33 32.53 -6.27
CA VAL A 30 8.98 33.01 -6.04
C VAL A 30 8.76 33.04 -4.53
N ASN A 31 8.50 34.23 -3.99
CA ASN A 31 8.31 34.41 -2.55
C ASN A 31 6.99 35.14 -2.31
N VAL A 32 6.01 34.40 -1.78
CA VAL A 32 4.65 34.88 -1.50
C VAL A 32 4.23 34.42 -0.08
N PRO A 33 4.96 34.81 0.97
CA PRO A 33 4.89 34.20 2.30
C PRO A 33 3.68 34.71 3.12
N ARG A 34 2.80 35.49 2.49
CA ARG A 34 1.59 36.09 3.06
C ARG A 34 0.30 35.64 2.37
N LEU A 35 0.40 34.86 1.30
CA LEU A 35 -0.76 34.24 0.66
C LEU A 35 -1.26 33.13 1.58
N THR A 36 -2.44 33.28 2.18
CA THR A 36 -2.99 32.29 3.13
C THR A 36 -3.94 31.28 2.48
N HIS A 37 -4.71 31.72 1.49
CA HIS A 37 -5.65 30.88 0.76
C HIS A 37 -5.57 31.16 -0.74
N ILE A 38 -5.76 30.13 -1.57
CA ILE A 38 -5.90 30.30 -3.01
C ILE A 38 -6.79 29.21 -3.64
N PRO A 39 -7.68 29.53 -4.60
CA PRO A 39 -8.47 28.49 -5.29
C PRO A 39 -7.58 27.54 -6.09
N SER A 40 -6.62 28.05 -6.84
CA SER A 40 -5.72 27.23 -7.64
C SER A 40 -4.34 27.89 -7.73
N LEU A 41 -3.29 27.08 -7.60
CA LEU A 41 -1.90 27.46 -7.82
C LEU A 41 -1.32 26.56 -8.90
N VAL A 42 -1.12 27.10 -10.10
CA VAL A 42 -0.51 26.37 -11.23
C VAL A 42 0.83 27.00 -11.59
N ILE A 43 1.89 26.23 -11.48
CA ILE A 43 3.25 26.62 -11.83
C ILE A 43 3.77 25.59 -12.82
N SER A 44 4.18 26.01 -14.02
CA SER A 44 4.61 25.06 -15.05
C SER A 44 5.77 25.56 -15.91
N ASN A 45 6.61 24.62 -16.33
CA ASN A 45 7.80 24.86 -17.17
C ASN A 45 8.76 25.88 -16.53
N VAL A 46 9.11 25.62 -15.27
CA VAL A 46 10.10 26.35 -14.47
C VAL A 46 11.42 25.59 -14.39
N THR A 47 12.55 26.30 -14.23
CA THR A 47 13.87 25.68 -14.09
C THR A 47 14.68 26.33 -12.98
N ARG A 48 15.26 25.51 -12.09
CA ARG A 48 16.08 25.93 -10.94
C ARG A 48 15.41 27.04 -10.13
N THR A 49 14.18 26.77 -9.75
CA THR A 49 13.31 27.70 -9.04
C THR A 49 13.03 27.18 -7.63
N SER A 50 13.12 28.06 -6.65
CA SER A 50 12.67 27.82 -5.28
C SER A 50 11.37 28.57 -5.01
N PHE A 51 10.48 27.94 -4.25
CA PHE A 51 9.13 28.43 -3.97
C PHE A 51 8.91 28.58 -2.47
N ASP A 52 8.67 29.82 -2.02
CA ASP A 52 8.27 30.14 -0.65
C ASP A 52 6.79 30.53 -0.62
N PHE A 53 5.96 29.57 -0.20
CA PHE A 53 4.55 29.71 0.11
C PHE A 53 4.32 29.36 1.60
N SER A 54 5.29 29.69 2.46
CA SER A 54 5.29 29.29 3.87
C SER A 54 4.05 29.72 4.65
N GLY A 55 3.40 30.82 4.26
CA GLY A 55 2.14 31.30 4.85
C GLY A 55 0.85 30.72 4.24
N LEU A 56 0.93 29.87 3.22
CA LEU A 56 -0.24 29.23 2.61
C LEU A 56 -0.81 28.19 3.58
N ILE A 57 -2.09 28.34 3.94
CA ILE A 57 -2.81 27.49 4.89
C ILE A 57 -3.72 26.51 4.14
N GLY A 58 -4.39 26.98 3.08
CA GLY A 58 -5.28 26.15 2.29
C GLY A 58 -5.24 26.47 0.80
N ALA A 59 -5.36 25.43 -0.02
CA ALA A 59 -5.65 25.58 -1.44
C ALA A 59 -6.80 24.67 -1.83
N TYR A 60 -7.50 24.95 -2.94
CA TYR A 60 -8.35 23.93 -3.55
C TYR A 60 -7.49 23.00 -4.43
N SER A 61 -6.70 23.53 -5.38
CA SER A 61 -5.73 22.72 -6.16
C SER A 61 -4.34 23.35 -6.23
N ILE A 62 -3.29 22.53 -6.19
CA ILE A 62 -1.88 22.93 -6.37
C ILE A 62 -1.24 22.02 -7.42
N GLU A 63 -0.77 22.60 -8.52
CA GLU A 63 0.03 21.93 -9.55
C GLU A 63 1.37 22.67 -9.72
N ILE A 64 2.49 21.98 -9.48
CA ILE A 64 3.83 22.52 -9.68
C ILE A 64 4.63 21.56 -10.55
N SER A 65 5.00 21.98 -11.77
CA SER A 65 5.77 21.19 -12.73
C SER A 65 6.99 21.92 -13.29
N GLY A 66 8.16 21.27 -13.30
CA GLY A 66 9.39 21.87 -13.83
C GLY A 66 10.51 20.87 -14.09
N GLU A 67 11.53 21.27 -14.85
CA GLU A 67 12.68 20.39 -15.14
C GLU A 67 13.61 20.20 -13.93
N SER A 68 13.60 21.16 -13.00
CA SER A 68 14.52 21.19 -11.86
C SER A 68 13.94 22.11 -10.77
N ILE A 69 13.19 21.56 -9.84
CA ILE A 69 12.73 22.27 -8.64
C ILE A 69 13.62 21.81 -7.48
N SER A 70 14.21 22.74 -6.75
CA SER A 70 15.09 22.38 -5.62
C SER A 70 14.32 22.29 -4.30
N ASP A 71 13.56 23.33 -3.99
CA ASP A 71 12.94 23.53 -2.68
C ASP A 71 11.54 24.13 -2.83
N ILE A 72 10.57 23.52 -2.13
CA ILE A 72 9.19 24.02 -2.04
C ILE A 72 8.83 24.09 -0.54
N LEU A 73 8.53 25.30 -0.06
CA LEU A 73 8.21 25.55 1.34
C LEU A 73 6.71 25.82 1.53
N PHE A 74 6.03 24.85 2.11
CA PHE A 74 4.60 24.88 2.45
C PHE A 74 4.40 24.65 3.96
N THR A 75 5.10 25.43 4.79
CA THR A 75 5.16 25.23 6.25
C THR A 75 3.80 25.24 6.94
N SER A 76 2.87 26.09 6.49
CA SER A 76 1.53 26.23 7.09
C SER A 76 0.42 25.47 6.34
N LEU A 77 0.72 24.79 5.23
CA LEU A 77 -0.32 24.23 4.37
C LEU A 77 -0.98 23.04 5.07
N ALA A 78 -2.23 23.25 5.50
CA ALA A 78 -3.01 22.30 6.29
C ALA A 78 -4.00 21.48 5.45
N GLY A 79 -4.49 22.03 4.34
CA GLY A 79 -5.48 21.39 3.48
C GLY A 79 -5.30 21.69 1.99
N VAL A 80 -5.47 20.66 1.16
CA VAL A 80 -5.70 20.79 -0.29
C VAL A 80 -7.03 20.13 -0.63
N GLY A 81 -7.97 20.87 -1.24
CA GLY A 81 -9.34 20.39 -1.47
C GLY A 81 -9.50 19.39 -2.62
N ASP A 82 -8.51 19.31 -3.51
CA ASP A 82 -8.47 18.53 -4.75
C ASP A 82 -7.03 17.99 -4.89
N ASP A 83 -6.44 18.07 -6.08
CA ASP A 83 -5.05 17.66 -6.33
C ASP A 83 -3.96 18.52 -5.67
N LEU A 84 -3.02 17.86 -4.98
CA LEU A 84 -1.65 18.32 -4.71
C LEU A 84 -0.68 17.56 -5.64
N ASN A 85 -0.36 18.15 -6.79
CA ASN A 85 0.54 17.58 -7.80
C ASN A 85 1.88 18.34 -7.85
N ILE A 86 2.98 17.64 -7.57
CA ILE A 86 4.35 18.18 -7.63
C ILE A 86 5.21 17.27 -8.51
N SER A 87 5.69 17.80 -9.63
CA SER A 87 6.58 17.09 -10.55
C SER A 87 7.88 17.87 -10.83
N SER A 88 9.02 17.23 -10.55
CA SER A 88 10.34 17.70 -10.98
C SER A 88 10.98 16.69 -11.94
N GLY A 89 11.66 17.21 -12.96
CA GLY A 89 12.55 16.43 -13.80
C GLY A 89 13.70 15.76 -13.03
N PRO A 90 14.34 14.74 -13.62
CA PRO A 90 15.39 13.96 -12.98
C PRO A 90 16.67 14.77 -12.78
N GLY A 91 17.44 14.41 -11.75
CA GLY A 91 18.82 14.88 -11.55
C GLY A 91 18.99 16.18 -10.76
N THR A 92 17.89 16.85 -10.38
CA THR A 92 17.91 17.83 -9.28
C THR A 92 17.27 17.19 -8.05
N PRO A 93 17.97 17.13 -6.90
CA PRO A 93 17.40 16.65 -5.65
C PRO A 93 16.21 17.53 -5.22
N LEU A 94 15.03 16.92 -5.10
CA LEU A 94 13.79 17.58 -4.68
C LEU A 94 13.50 17.24 -3.21
N ASN A 95 13.41 18.26 -2.36
CA ASN A 95 13.04 18.11 -0.95
C ASN A 95 11.65 18.72 -0.70
N ILE A 96 10.73 17.92 -0.18
CA ILE A 96 9.35 18.34 0.11
C ILE A 96 9.06 18.16 1.59
N SER A 97 8.69 19.27 2.25
CA SER A 97 8.27 19.28 3.65
C SER A 97 6.92 19.96 3.77
N LEU A 98 5.93 19.19 4.20
CA LEU A 98 4.52 19.55 4.35
C LEU A 98 4.11 19.25 5.81
N PRO A 99 4.72 19.94 6.81
CA PRO A 99 4.62 19.53 8.21
C PRO A 99 3.24 19.76 8.83
N ALA A 100 2.41 20.64 8.25
CA ALA A 100 1.07 20.96 8.72
C ALA A 100 -0.06 20.25 7.95
N LEU A 101 0.27 19.58 6.84
CA LEU A 101 -0.72 19.03 5.89
C LEU A 101 -1.46 17.87 6.55
N GLN A 102 -2.74 18.05 6.81
CA GLN A 102 -3.62 17.07 7.46
C GLN A 102 -4.49 16.33 6.44
N ASN A 103 -4.99 17.04 5.44
CA ASN A 103 -5.89 16.49 4.42
C ASN A 103 -5.48 16.97 3.03
N ALA A 104 -5.48 16.05 2.08
CA ALA A 104 -5.54 16.32 0.66
C ALA A 104 -6.56 15.35 0.05
N THR A 105 -7.18 15.69 -1.07
CA THR A 105 -8.00 14.70 -1.81
C THR A 105 -7.05 13.75 -2.56
N SER A 106 -6.08 14.31 -3.29
CA SER A 106 -5.08 13.56 -4.04
C SER A 106 -3.69 14.15 -3.78
N VAL A 107 -2.67 13.29 -3.61
CA VAL A 107 -1.26 13.69 -3.47
C VAL A 107 -0.43 12.93 -4.49
N SER A 108 0.03 13.64 -5.53
CA SER A 108 0.90 13.11 -6.58
C SER A 108 2.25 13.80 -6.54
N ILE A 109 3.32 13.07 -6.23
CA ILE A 109 4.69 13.59 -6.14
C ILE A 109 5.64 12.74 -6.98
N THR A 110 6.23 13.35 -8.02
CA THR A 110 7.22 12.70 -8.89
C THR A 110 8.51 13.51 -8.96
N GLY A 111 9.67 12.90 -8.71
CA GLY A 111 10.95 13.57 -8.85
C GLY A 111 12.13 12.77 -8.28
N SER A 112 13.35 13.28 -8.39
CA SER A 112 14.52 12.71 -7.71
C SER A 112 14.51 13.16 -6.24
N LEU A 113 13.76 12.46 -5.39
CA LEU A 113 13.48 12.90 -4.03
C LEU A 113 14.69 12.71 -3.10
N SER A 114 15.10 13.79 -2.43
CA SER A 114 16.10 13.78 -1.34
C SER A 114 15.48 13.80 0.05
N GLY A 115 14.22 14.22 0.16
CA GLY A 115 13.45 14.22 1.39
C GLY A 115 11.96 14.38 1.12
N LEU A 116 11.15 13.67 1.91
CA LEU A 116 9.70 13.74 1.88
C LEU A 116 9.18 13.67 3.32
N SER A 117 8.36 14.64 3.72
CA SER A 117 7.80 14.68 5.08
C SER A 117 6.37 15.21 5.08
N MET A 118 5.42 14.35 5.47
CA MET A 118 4.00 14.62 5.65
C MET A 118 3.52 13.95 6.97
N PRO A 119 4.04 14.37 8.13
CA PRO A 119 3.81 13.68 9.40
C PRO A 119 2.37 13.78 9.91
N GLU A 120 1.67 14.85 9.52
CA GLU A 120 0.29 15.13 9.94
C GLU A 120 -0.78 14.62 8.97
N LEU A 121 -0.39 14.09 7.79
CA LEU A 121 -1.34 13.65 6.77
C LEU A 121 -2.17 12.48 7.30
N SER A 122 -3.47 12.72 7.48
CA SER A 122 -4.44 11.77 8.01
C SER A 122 -5.44 11.25 6.97
N GLY A 123 -5.80 12.10 6.00
CA GLY A 123 -6.67 11.76 4.88
C GLY A 123 -6.03 12.10 3.53
N ALA A 124 -6.01 11.12 2.64
CA ALA A 124 -5.84 11.26 1.19
C ALA A 124 -7.14 10.78 0.54
N ASP A 125 -8.25 11.46 0.88
CA ASP A 125 -9.62 11.00 0.69
C ASP A 125 -10.59 12.19 0.72
N ASP A 126 -11.43 12.33 -0.30
CA ASP A 126 -12.48 13.36 -0.38
C ASP A 126 -13.75 12.94 0.36
N THR A 127 -14.18 13.77 1.30
CA THR A 127 -15.41 13.57 2.07
C THR A 127 -16.65 14.25 1.45
N VAL A 128 -16.51 14.91 0.30
CA VAL A 128 -17.52 15.86 -0.23
C VAL A 128 -17.96 15.60 -1.68
N PHE A 129 -17.10 15.12 -2.60
CA PHE A 129 -17.43 14.94 -4.04
C PHE A 129 -17.10 13.52 -4.56
N SER A 130 -17.84 12.53 -4.06
CA SER A 130 -17.63 11.07 -4.22
C SER A 130 -17.85 10.46 -5.63
N ASP A 131 -17.46 11.14 -6.70
CA ASP A 131 -17.65 10.70 -8.10
C ASP A 131 -16.30 10.42 -8.82
N ARG A 132 -15.16 10.72 -8.19
CA ARG A 132 -13.81 10.51 -8.74
C ARG A 132 -13.04 9.44 -7.96
N ILE A 133 -12.29 8.63 -8.69
CA ILE A 133 -11.51 7.47 -8.21
C ILE A 133 -10.05 7.91 -7.92
N ASP A 134 -9.87 9.20 -7.62
CA ASP A 134 -8.56 9.86 -7.64
C ASP A 134 -7.98 10.05 -6.21
N ASN A 135 -8.65 9.50 -5.19
CA ASN A 135 -8.34 9.62 -3.75
C ASN A 135 -7.07 8.84 -3.37
N SER A 136 -5.92 9.40 -3.78
CA SER A 136 -4.69 8.64 -3.94
C SER A 136 -3.46 9.33 -3.33
N LEU A 137 -2.55 8.51 -2.85
CA LEU A 137 -1.20 8.88 -2.43
C LEU A 137 -0.21 8.23 -3.40
N SER A 138 0.16 8.95 -4.46
CA SER A 138 1.08 8.49 -5.50
C SER A 138 2.45 9.18 -5.37
N ILE A 139 3.47 8.44 -4.96
CA ILE A 139 4.85 8.93 -4.76
C ILE A 139 5.82 8.15 -5.64
N ASN A 140 6.47 8.82 -6.58
CA ASN A 140 7.41 8.23 -7.53
C ASN A 140 8.81 8.87 -7.40
N ASN A 141 9.70 8.20 -6.67
CA ASN A 141 11.09 8.63 -6.53
C ASN A 141 11.94 8.13 -7.72
N ILE A 142 12.02 8.94 -8.76
CA ILE A 142 12.79 8.66 -9.99
C ILE A 142 14.31 8.91 -9.85
N ASP A 143 14.85 8.95 -8.63
CA ASP A 143 16.30 9.08 -8.43
C ASP A 143 17.06 7.83 -8.92
N THR A 144 18.04 8.06 -9.81
CA THR A 144 18.95 7.06 -10.35
C THR A 144 20.32 7.05 -9.67
N SER A 145 20.56 7.96 -8.72
CA SER A 145 21.84 8.04 -7.97
C SER A 145 22.06 6.88 -7.00
N GLY A 146 20.98 6.17 -6.62
CA GLY A 146 20.97 5.17 -5.58
C GLY A 146 20.67 5.71 -4.18
N SER A 147 20.44 7.02 -4.03
CA SER A 147 19.86 7.58 -2.80
C SER A 147 18.45 7.02 -2.60
N THR A 148 18.15 6.60 -1.39
CA THR A 148 16.82 6.10 -1.00
C THR A 148 16.25 7.00 0.08
N ILE A 149 14.93 7.17 0.08
CA ILE A 149 14.22 7.94 1.11
C ILE A 149 13.22 7.07 1.88
N PRO A 150 12.99 7.32 3.18
CA PRO A 150 11.89 6.71 3.92
C PRO A 150 10.56 7.35 3.48
N MET A 151 9.54 6.51 3.26
CA MET A 151 8.18 6.93 2.97
C MET A 151 7.29 6.61 4.18
N ALA A 152 7.15 7.58 5.08
CA ALA A 152 6.47 7.40 6.36
C ALA A 152 5.29 8.38 6.49
N PHE A 153 4.09 7.82 6.65
CA PHE A 153 2.84 8.56 6.82
C PHE A 153 2.17 8.09 8.11
N PRO A 154 2.68 8.52 9.28
CA PRO A 154 2.36 7.91 10.57
C PRO A 154 0.91 8.13 11.03
N LYS A 155 0.19 9.09 10.44
CA LYS A 155 -1.19 9.44 10.80
C LYS A 155 -2.22 9.06 9.72
N LEU A 156 -1.78 8.57 8.55
CA LEU A 156 -2.64 8.25 7.42
C LEU A 156 -3.60 7.12 7.78
N GLN A 157 -4.89 7.42 7.80
CA GLN A 157 -5.97 6.52 8.21
C GLN A 157 -6.95 6.22 7.08
N ALA A 158 -7.20 7.21 6.22
CA ALA A 158 -8.07 7.10 5.05
C ALA A 158 -7.29 7.42 3.78
N CYS A 159 -7.27 6.47 2.85
CA CYS A 159 -6.71 6.61 1.51
C CYS A 159 -7.25 5.46 0.65
N GLU A 160 -7.84 5.76 -0.51
CA GLU A 160 -8.38 4.72 -1.40
C GLU A 160 -7.25 3.98 -2.12
N SER A 161 -6.25 4.70 -2.62
CA SER A 161 -5.13 4.14 -3.39
C SER A 161 -3.76 4.63 -2.90
N VAL A 162 -2.86 3.71 -2.54
CA VAL A 162 -1.47 4.01 -2.17
C VAL A 162 -0.52 3.47 -3.23
N GLU A 163 0.15 4.36 -3.97
CA GLU A 163 1.11 4.01 -5.01
C GLU A 163 2.51 4.55 -4.67
N LEU A 164 3.46 3.67 -4.37
CA LEU A 164 4.83 4.04 -4.00
C LEU A 164 5.83 3.39 -4.96
N SER A 165 6.65 4.18 -5.64
CA SER A 165 7.61 3.65 -6.62
C SER A 165 8.99 4.31 -6.58
N GLY A 166 9.99 3.55 -7.05
CA GLY A 166 11.36 4.03 -7.25
C GLY A 166 12.30 3.71 -6.08
N ALA A 167 13.20 4.64 -5.77
CA ALA A 167 14.24 4.43 -4.76
C ALA A 167 13.73 4.66 -3.32
N ILE A 168 13.15 3.60 -2.75
CA ILE A 168 12.50 3.60 -1.43
C ILE A 168 13.41 2.92 -0.40
N GLN A 169 13.61 3.55 0.77
CA GLN A 169 14.38 2.99 1.88
C GLN A 169 13.50 2.11 2.79
N SER A 170 12.31 2.60 3.09
CA SER A 170 11.31 1.95 3.95
C SER A 170 9.93 2.54 3.65
N VAL A 171 8.88 1.78 3.94
CA VAL A 171 7.48 2.24 3.91
C VAL A 171 6.89 2.04 5.30
N SER A 172 6.20 3.05 5.82
CA SER A 172 5.57 3.00 7.15
C SER A 172 4.20 3.67 7.12
N LEU A 173 3.16 2.85 7.22
CA LEU A 173 1.74 3.24 7.21
C LEU A 173 1.02 2.69 8.47
N PRO A 174 1.49 3.01 9.70
CA PRO A 174 1.06 2.33 10.93
C PRO A 174 -0.39 2.62 11.35
N SER A 175 -1.05 3.61 10.74
CA SER A 175 -2.45 3.94 11.00
C SER A 175 -3.40 3.57 9.85
N LEU A 176 -2.88 3.02 8.74
CA LEU A 176 -3.70 2.64 7.59
C LEU A 176 -4.36 1.28 7.87
N ILE A 177 -5.66 1.31 8.16
CA ILE A 177 -6.45 0.12 8.53
C ILE A 177 -7.13 -0.50 7.30
N ASN A 178 -7.70 0.35 6.43
CA ASN A 178 -8.40 -0.06 5.22
C ASN A 178 -7.96 0.83 4.05
N THR A 179 -7.90 0.25 2.85
CA THR A 179 -7.62 0.93 1.57
C THR A 179 -8.15 0.05 0.44
N ASP A 180 -8.39 0.56 -0.77
CA ASP A 180 -8.80 -0.28 -1.91
C ASP A 180 -7.57 -0.93 -2.56
N TYR A 181 -6.57 -0.11 -2.86
CA TYR A 181 -5.44 -0.48 -3.69
C TYR A 181 -4.09 -0.11 -3.05
N ILE A 182 -3.15 -1.06 -3.02
CA ILE A 182 -1.74 -0.82 -2.68
C ILE A 182 -0.88 -1.26 -3.86
N TYR A 183 -0.10 -0.35 -4.41
CA TYR A 183 0.96 -0.62 -5.39
C TYR A 183 2.31 -0.17 -4.86
N ILE A 184 3.27 -1.08 -4.75
CA ILE A 184 4.64 -0.75 -4.37
C ILE A 184 5.64 -1.35 -5.37
N SER A 185 6.44 -0.51 -6.01
CA SER A 185 7.47 -0.90 -6.99
C SER A 185 8.85 -0.40 -6.57
N ALA A 186 9.61 -1.22 -5.84
CA ALA A 186 10.90 -0.84 -5.28
C ALA A 186 12.06 -1.05 -6.26
N SER A 187 12.91 -0.03 -6.46
CA SER A 187 14.17 -0.17 -7.22
C SER A 187 15.35 -0.67 -6.37
N GLN A 188 15.22 -0.63 -5.04
CA GLN A 188 16.23 -1.07 -4.06
C GLN A 188 15.62 -2.09 -3.08
N PRO A 189 16.44 -2.93 -2.41
CA PRO A 189 15.96 -3.95 -1.46
C PRO A 189 15.06 -3.37 -0.35
N LEU A 190 13.75 -3.62 -0.45
CA LEU A 190 12.72 -3.04 0.42
C LEU A 190 12.08 -4.11 1.30
N SER A 191 12.07 -3.88 2.61
CA SER A 191 11.30 -4.65 3.59
C SER A 191 10.00 -3.92 3.91
N LEU A 192 8.88 -4.63 3.88
CA LEU A 192 7.54 -4.10 4.12
C LEU A 192 6.93 -4.74 5.37
N ASN A 193 6.22 -3.95 6.17
CA ASN A 193 5.47 -4.46 7.31
C ASN A 193 4.19 -3.64 7.52
N PHE A 194 3.05 -4.28 7.28
CA PHE A 194 1.74 -3.67 7.39
C PHE A 194 1.06 -4.11 8.69
N THR A 195 1.55 -3.62 9.83
CA THR A 195 1.11 -4.03 11.18
C THR A 195 -0.38 -3.82 11.46
N SER A 196 -1.02 -2.88 10.77
CA SER A 196 -2.36 -2.38 11.08
C SER A 196 -3.37 -2.56 9.94
N LEU A 197 -2.93 -3.02 8.76
CA LEU A 197 -3.76 -3.17 7.58
C LEU A 197 -4.66 -4.40 7.76
N GLU A 198 -5.97 -4.19 7.87
CA GLU A 198 -6.96 -5.24 8.08
C GLU A 198 -7.70 -5.63 6.80
N THR A 199 -8.01 -4.65 5.95
CA THR A 199 -8.79 -4.85 4.72
C THR A 199 -8.12 -4.15 3.55
N VAL A 200 -7.97 -4.87 2.44
CA VAL A 200 -7.55 -4.31 1.15
C VAL A 200 -8.21 -5.09 0.02
N ASN A 201 -8.57 -4.46 -1.10
CA ASN A 201 -9.07 -5.21 -2.24
C ASN A 201 -7.92 -5.77 -3.08
N THR A 202 -6.95 -4.92 -3.45
CA THR A 202 -5.77 -5.35 -4.23
C THR A 202 -4.45 -4.89 -3.63
N ILE A 203 -3.52 -5.83 -3.44
CA ILE A 203 -2.09 -5.55 -3.20
C ILE A 203 -1.28 -5.99 -4.42
N THR A 204 -0.44 -5.09 -4.94
CA THR A 204 0.58 -5.37 -5.96
C THR A 204 1.95 -4.92 -5.46
N LEU A 205 2.86 -5.88 -5.24
CA LEU A 205 4.26 -5.63 -4.86
C LEU A 205 5.19 -6.07 -5.98
N THR A 206 6.07 -5.18 -6.47
CA THR A 206 7.00 -5.46 -7.57
C THR A 206 8.41 -4.92 -7.31
N GLY A 207 9.40 -5.49 -8.02
CA GLY A 207 10.78 -5.03 -7.99
C GLY A 207 11.60 -5.68 -6.88
N ASN A 208 12.50 -4.93 -6.24
CA ASN A 208 13.45 -5.45 -5.24
C ASN A 208 12.81 -5.62 -3.85
N ILE A 209 11.77 -6.44 -3.72
CA ILE A 209 11.13 -6.73 -2.43
C ILE A 209 11.93 -7.80 -1.68
N SER A 210 12.48 -7.49 -0.50
CA SER A 210 13.29 -8.42 0.29
C SER A 210 12.48 -9.21 1.32
N SER A 211 11.38 -8.64 1.79
CA SER A 211 10.47 -9.24 2.78
C SER A 211 9.18 -8.44 2.86
N PHE A 212 8.09 -9.09 3.25
CA PHE A 212 6.80 -8.48 3.53
C PHE A 212 6.11 -9.24 4.67
N ASP A 213 5.31 -8.53 5.47
CA ASP A 213 4.44 -9.13 6.47
C ASP A 213 3.10 -8.38 6.55
N PHE A 214 2.03 -9.14 6.81
CA PHE A 214 0.64 -8.70 6.82
C PHE A 214 -0.09 -9.24 8.08
N PRO A 215 0.43 -9.02 9.30
CA PRO A 215 0.01 -9.74 10.50
C PRO A 215 -1.44 -9.44 10.94
N ALA A 216 -2.01 -8.31 10.50
CA ALA A 216 -3.38 -7.90 10.79
C ALA A 216 -4.38 -8.17 9.65
N LEU A 217 -3.92 -8.64 8.49
CA LEU A 217 -4.73 -8.69 7.27
C LEU A 217 -5.79 -9.81 7.34
N LYS A 218 -7.06 -9.41 7.29
CA LYS A 218 -8.24 -10.29 7.39
C LYS A 218 -8.87 -10.57 6.03
N SER A 219 -8.77 -9.62 5.11
CA SER A 219 -9.45 -9.67 3.80
C SER A 219 -8.56 -9.12 2.69
N VAL A 220 -8.41 -9.91 1.62
CA VAL A 220 -7.78 -9.51 0.36
C VAL A 220 -8.41 -10.26 -0.82
N GLU A 221 -8.83 -9.52 -1.85
CA GLU A 221 -9.36 -10.11 -3.09
C GLU A 221 -8.23 -10.49 -4.04
N SER A 222 -7.29 -9.59 -4.29
CA SER A 222 -6.17 -9.81 -5.21
C SER A 222 -4.83 -9.53 -4.54
N LEU A 223 -3.90 -10.50 -4.63
CA LEU A 223 -2.56 -10.41 -4.06
C LEU A 223 -1.53 -10.84 -5.11
N LEU A 224 -0.82 -9.84 -5.65
CA LEU A 224 0.21 -10.01 -6.66
C LEU A 224 1.58 -9.58 -6.10
N ILE A 225 2.54 -10.50 -6.06
CA ILE A 225 3.90 -10.27 -5.59
C ILE A 225 4.89 -10.79 -6.64
N ARG A 226 5.71 -9.89 -7.19
CA ARG A 226 6.77 -10.22 -8.16
C ARG A 226 8.09 -9.61 -7.74
N SER A 227 8.88 -10.38 -6.98
CA SER A 227 10.19 -9.91 -6.53
C SER A 227 11.33 -10.24 -7.52
N GLN A 228 12.34 -9.39 -7.57
CA GLN A 228 13.63 -9.64 -8.22
C GLN A 228 14.64 -10.30 -7.27
N LEU A 229 14.29 -10.42 -5.98
CA LEU A 229 15.06 -11.07 -4.93
C LEU A 229 14.40 -12.39 -4.53
N ASP A 230 15.16 -13.27 -3.87
CA ASP A 230 14.61 -14.47 -3.22
C ASP A 230 13.67 -14.04 -2.09
N ILE A 231 12.46 -14.61 -2.05
CA ILE A 231 11.39 -14.22 -1.11
C ILE A 231 10.61 -15.43 -0.61
N ASP A 232 10.20 -15.39 0.66
CA ASP A 232 9.24 -16.36 1.20
C ASP A 232 7.80 -15.92 0.90
N CYS A 233 7.08 -16.73 0.12
CA CYS A 233 5.66 -16.51 -0.18
C CYS A 233 4.70 -17.04 0.89
N ALA A 234 5.18 -17.72 1.94
CA ALA A 234 4.31 -18.30 2.98
C ALA A 234 3.45 -17.26 3.75
N PRO A 235 3.93 -16.04 4.09
CA PRO A 235 3.09 -15.02 4.72
C PRO A 235 1.94 -14.58 3.80
N ALA A 236 2.23 -14.36 2.51
CA ALA A 236 1.24 -13.95 1.51
C ALA A 236 0.18 -15.04 1.28
N LEU A 237 0.60 -16.30 1.16
CA LEU A 237 -0.30 -17.43 1.03
C LEU A 237 -1.22 -17.58 2.26
N THR A 238 -0.68 -17.34 3.46
CA THR A 238 -1.44 -17.39 4.71
C THR A 238 -2.51 -16.29 4.74
N ALA A 239 -2.12 -15.04 4.45
CA ALA A 239 -3.04 -13.89 4.44
C ALA A 239 -4.16 -14.06 3.39
N TYR A 240 -3.83 -14.50 2.17
CA TYR A 240 -4.82 -14.77 1.12
C TYR A 240 -5.75 -15.96 1.46
N GLY A 241 -5.20 -17.00 2.11
CA GLY A 241 -5.95 -18.21 2.49
C GLY A 241 -7.01 -17.96 3.57
N LEU A 242 -6.76 -17.03 4.50
CA LEU A 242 -7.72 -16.65 5.54
C LEU A 242 -9.03 -16.10 4.95
N HIS A 243 -8.95 -15.29 3.91
CA HIS A 243 -10.13 -14.76 3.21
C HIS A 243 -10.92 -15.88 2.50
N HIS A 244 -10.21 -16.75 1.77
CA HIS A 244 -10.83 -17.72 0.86
C HIS A 244 -11.40 -18.98 1.56
N SER A 245 -10.95 -19.31 2.77
CA SER A 245 -11.45 -20.47 3.53
C SER A 245 -12.93 -20.34 3.97
N ASN A 246 -13.46 -19.12 4.04
CA ASN A 246 -14.74 -18.83 4.71
C ASN A 246 -15.98 -18.84 3.79
N ASN A 247 -15.82 -18.89 2.45
CA ASN A 247 -16.95 -18.77 1.52
C ASN A 247 -17.16 -20.00 0.61
N ALA A 248 -18.05 -20.89 1.06
CA ALA A 248 -18.40 -22.13 0.35
C ALA A 248 -19.22 -21.96 -0.95
N ASN A 249 -19.56 -20.73 -1.36
CA ASN A 249 -20.46 -20.47 -2.49
C ASN A 249 -19.79 -20.32 -3.87
N GLY A 250 -18.48 -20.56 -3.97
CA GLY A 250 -17.83 -20.94 -5.24
C GLY A 250 -17.79 -19.90 -6.36
N SER A 251 -17.98 -18.61 -6.06
CA SER A 251 -17.87 -17.52 -7.05
C SER A 251 -16.94 -16.42 -6.51
N TYR A 252 -15.66 -16.54 -6.82
CA TYR A 252 -14.63 -15.52 -6.55
C TYR A 252 -13.82 -15.26 -7.80
N SER A 253 -13.56 -13.97 -8.07
CA SER A 253 -12.66 -13.50 -9.13
C SER A 253 -11.29 -13.09 -8.58
N GLY A 254 -11.04 -13.30 -7.29
CA GLY A 254 -9.77 -13.02 -6.62
C GLY A 254 -8.61 -13.80 -7.23
N SER A 255 -7.44 -13.15 -7.24
CA SER A 255 -6.23 -13.71 -7.84
C SER A 255 -5.08 -13.72 -6.84
N TYR A 256 -4.33 -14.82 -6.79
CA TYR A 256 -3.11 -14.94 -6.01
C TYR A 256 -1.95 -15.31 -6.92
N GLN A 257 -0.90 -14.51 -6.91
CA GLN A 257 0.36 -14.79 -7.56
C GLN A 257 1.49 -14.27 -6.68
N CYS A 258 2.41 -15.17 -6.31
CA CYS A 258 3.66 -14.80 -5.65
C CYS A 258 4.80 -15.55 -6.35
N ASP A 259 5.65 -14.80 -7.04
CA ASP A 259 6.79 -15.33 -7.78
C ASP A 259 8.04 -14.45 -7.63
N THR A 260 9.20 -15.08 -7.84
CA THR A 260 10.49 -14.42 -7.88
C THR A 260 11.15 -14.64 -9.24
N THR A 261 11.77 -13.59 -9.78
CA THR A 261 12.65 -13.68 -10.95
C THR A 261 14.11 -13.92 -10.56
N TYR A 262 14.39 -14.19 -9.28
CA TYR A 262 15.73 -14.55 -8.82
C TYR A 262 16.09 -15.94 -9.33
N GLU A 263 16.84 -15.99 -10.44
CA GLU A 263 17.52 -17.20 -10.84
C GLU A 263 18.58 -17.55 -9.78
N VAL A 264 18.25 -18.49 -8.90
CA VAL A 264 19.23 -19.09 -7.98
C VAL A 264 20.43 -19.51 -8.83
N PRO A 265 21.63 -18.95 -8.61
CA PRO A 265 22.80 -19.33 -9.37
C PRO A 265 22.99 -20.83 -9.15
N VAL A 266 22.85 -21.63 -10.21
CA VAL A 266 22.99 -23.09 -10.12
C VAL A 266 24.46 -23.38 -9.84
N THR A 267 24.83 -23.29 -8.56
CA THR A 267 26.13 -23.65 -8.03
C THR A 267 26.31 -25.11 -8.37
N THR A 268 27.02 -25.34 -9.47
CA THR A 268 27.33 -26.66 -9.97
C THR A 268 28.48 -27.20 -9.11
N GLU A 269 28.22 -27.31 -7.81
CA GLU A 269 29.03 -28.09 -6.89
C GLU A 269 28.96 -29.54 -7.37
N ARG A 270 29.94 -29.91 -8.20
CA ARG A 270 30.29 -31.30 -8.49
C ARG A 270 30.92 -31.95 -7.26
N ASN A 271 30.23 -31.88 -6.13
CA ASN A 271 30.50 -32.73 -5.00
C ASN A 271 30.01 -34.12 -5.39
N ASN A 272 30.97 -34.99 -5.75
CA ASN A 272 30.76 -36.36 -6.22
C ASN A 272 30.25 -37.31 -5.11
N SER A 273 29.38 -36.82 -4.22
CA SER A 273 28.65 -37.60 -3.24
C SER A 273 27.38 -38.16 -3.87
N LEU A 274 27.56 -39.31 -4.53
CA LEU A 274 26.56 -40.29 -4.96
C LEU A 274 25.10 -40.00 -4.50
N PRO A 275 24.18 -39.64 -5.41
CA PRO A 275 22.78 -39.44 -5.04
C PRO A 275 22.13 -40.77 -4.61
N PHE A 276 21.23 -40.67 -3.65
CA PHE A 276 20.51 -41.82 -3.11
C PHE A 276 19.72 -42.58 -4.18
N LYS A 277 19.67 -43.90 -3.97
CA LYS A 277 19.02 -44.91 -4.79
C LYS A 277 17.62 -44.54 -5.33
N SER A 278 17.35 -45.08 -6.53
CA SER A 278 16.06 -45.29 -7.19
C SER A 278 15.50 -44.08 -7.97
N LYS A 279 14.95 -44.25 -9.18
CA LYS A 279 14.54 -45.50 -9.88
C LYS A 279 15.21 -45.64 -11.25
N LEU A 280 15.62 -46.88 -11.56
CA LEU A 280 16.17 -47.26 -12.86
C LEU A 280 15.04 -47.26 -13.90
N SER A 281 14.92 -46.20 -14.72
CA SER A 281 14.06 -46.23 -15.91
C SER A 281 14.74 -47.06 -17.00
N LEU A 282 14.50 -48.37 -16.98
CA LEU A 282 14.83 -49.26 -18.09
C LEU A 282 14.10 -48.77 -19.35
N GLY A 283 14.86 -48.19 -20.28
CA GLY A 283 14.38 -47.84 -21.61
C GLY A 283 14.03 -49.10 -22.38
N LEU A 284 12.78 -49.55 -22.26
CA LEU A 284 12.21 -50.60 -23.08
C LEU A 284 12.01 -50.04 -24.50
N GLY A 285 13.03 -50.20 -25.33
CA GLY A 285 12.91 -50.07 -26.78
C GLY A 285 11.96 -51.15 -27.29
N PHE A 286 10.69 -50.80 -27.47
CA PHE A 286 9.66 -51.67 -28.02
C PHE A 286 9.87 -51.89 -29.53
N GLY A 287 10.92 -52.64 -29.88
CA GLY A 287 10.96 -53.33 -31.17
C GLY A 287 9.79 -54.33 -31.27
N LEU A 288 9.31 -54.57 -32.49
CA LEU A 288 8.09 -55.33 -32.79
C LEU A 288 7.99 -56.74 -32.13
N GLY A 289 9.12 -57.34 -31.70
CA GLY A 289 9.12 -58.59 -30.94
C GLY A 289 8.58 -58.49 -29.50
N GLY A 290 8.68 -57.32 -28.85
CA GLY A 290 8.27 -57.15 -27.45
C GLY A 290 6.76 -57.27 -27.25
N LEU A 291 5.96 -56.84 -28.24
CA LEU A 291 4.50 -56.83 -28.17
C LEU A 291 3.93 -58.26 -28.23
N ALA A 292 4.55 -59.16 -29.00
CA ALA A 292 4.18 -60.57 -29.05
C ALA A 292 4.39 -61.30 -27.72
N ALA A 293 5.52 -61.05 -27.04
CA ALA A 293 5.81 -61.63 -25.72
C ALA A 293 4.82 -61.14 -24.65
N LEU A 294 4.44 -59.86 -24.68
CA LEU A 294 3.48 -59.28 -23.75
C LEU A 294 2.08 -59.87 -23.94
N CYS A 295 1.62 -60.05 -25.19
CA CYS A 295 0.36 -60.73 -25.50
C CYS A 295 0.35 -62.19 -25.00
N LEU A 296 1.43 -62.95 -25.20
CA LEU A 296 1.53 -64.33 -24.70
C LEU A 296 1.53 -64.39 -23.16
N GLY A 297 2.21 -63.45 -22.49
CA GLY A 297 2.19 -63.32 -21.03
C GLY A 297 0.78 -63.02 -20.48
N LEU A 298 0.04 -62.11 -21.12
CA LEU A 298 -1.34 -61.80 -20.74
C LEU A 298 -2.30 -62.96 -21.02
N CYS A 299 -2.15 -63.69 -22.12
CA CYS A 299 -2.91 -64.91 -22.41
C CYS A 299 -2.65 -66.03 -21.38
N TRP A 300 -1.40 -66.23 -20.94
CA TRP A 300 -1.12 -67.20 -19.87
C TRP A 300 -1.74 -66.72 -18.54
N TRP A 301 -1.56 -65.45 -18.18
CA TRP A 301 -2.08 -64.94 -16.90
C TRP A 301 -3.60 -65.02 -16.80
N SER A 302 -4.33 -64.69 -17.87
CA SER A 302 -5.79 -64.85 -17.92
C SER A 302 -6.22 -66.32 -17.87
N TYR A 303 -5.55 -67.22 -18.61
CA TYR A 303 -5.81 -68.67 -18.55
C TYR A 303 -5.58 -69.24 -17.14
N ARG A 304 -4.50 -68.83 -16.46
CA ARG A 304 -4.21 -69.23 -15.08
C ARG A 304 -5.23 -68.69 -14.08
N LYS A 305 -5.72 -67.46 -14.26
CA LYS A 305 -6.75 -66.87 -13.39
C LYS A 305 -8.09 -67.60 -13.54
N TRP A 306 -8.46 -68.00 -14.76
CA TRP A 306 -9.66 -68.79 -15.02
C TRP A 306 -9.59 -70.18 -14.39
N TYR A 307 -8.46 -70.90 -14.55
CA TYR A 307 -8.27 -72.23 -13.96
C TYR A 307 -8.44 -72.26 -12.42
N ASN A 308 -8.04 -71.19 -11.73
CA ASN A 308 -8.15 -71.11 -10.27
C ASN A 308 -9.58 -70.86 -9.78
N GLN A 309 -10.49 -70.29 -10.58
CA GLN A 309 -11.88 -70.05 -10.16
C GLN A 309 -12.77 -71.31 -10.23
N VAL A 310 -12.28 -72.41 -10.79
CA VAL A 310 -13.01 -73.70 -10.87
C VAL A 310 -12.84 -74.55 -9.59
N LYS A 311 -12.07 -74.09 -8.58
CA LYS A 311 -11.73 -74.87 -7.37
C LYS A 311 -12.30 -74.37 -6.05
N THR A 312 -13.20 -73.39 -6.04
CA THR A 312 -13.83 -72.86 -4.81
C THR A 312 -15.35 -72.99 -4.85
N VAL A 313 -15.84 -74.23 -4.81
CA VAL A 313 -17.21 -74.58 -4.39
C VAL A 313 -17.11 -75.75 -3.42
N GLY A 314 -17.35 -75.50 -2.13
CA GLY A 314 -17.40 -76.55 -1.10
C GLY A 314 -17.07 -76.07 0.33
N GLY A 315 -18.10 -75.91 1.17
CA GLY A 315 -18.01 -75.61 2.61
C GLY A 315 -17.61 -74.15 2.94
N GLY A 316 -18.32 -73.37 3.76
CA GLY A 316 -19.53 -73.64 4.54
C GLY A 316 -19.24 -74.20 5.94
N GLU A 317 -19.34 -73.37 6.97
CA GLU A 317 -20.09 -73.64 8.23
C GLU A 317 -20.06 -72.42 9.19
N HIS A 318 -20.90 -72.48 10.23
CA HIS A 318 -21.28 -71.36 11.12
C HIS A 318 -20.36 -71.18 12.35
N GLY A 319 -20.41 -69.99 12.97
CA GLY A 319 -19.94 -69.75 14.33
C GLY A 319 -20.45 -68.42 14.90
N ILE A 320 -21.10 -68.45 16.07
CA ILE A 320 -21.60 -67.29 16.83
C ILE A 320 -20.98 -67.36 18.24
N GLU A 321 -20.34 -66.30 18.72
CA GLU A 321 -20.19 -65.94 20.14
C GLU A 321 -19.71 -64.47 20.21
N LEU A 322 -20.37 -63.51 20.87
CA LEU A 322 -20.71 -63.28 22.29
C LEU A 322 -19.51 -62.81 23.18
N GLY A 323 -19.57 -61.56 23.66
CA GLY A 323 -19.10 -61.21 25.01
C GLY A 323 -17.91 -60.26 25.20
N ASN A 324 -18.17 -59.20 25.99
CA ASN A 324 -17.33 -58.67 27.09
C ASN A 324 -16.38 -57.46 26.89
N HIS A 325 -16.87 -56.32 27.38
CA HIS A 325 -16.18 -55.28 28.18
C HIS A 325 -15.74 -55.84 29.57
N PRO A 326 -15.07 -55.10 30.50
CA PRO A 326 -14.29 -53.84 30.45
C PRO A 326 -12.93 -54.03 31.23
N PRO A 327 -12.37 -53.13 32.08
CA PRO A 327 -12.31 -51.65 32.11
C PRO A 327 -10.88 -51.04 32.23
N GLY A 328 -10.76 -49.74 31.92
CA GLY A 328 -10.09 -48.70 32.73
C GLY A 328 -8.58 -48.73 33.04
N TYR A 329 -7.93 -47.57 32.83
CA TYR A 329 -6.99 -47.00 33.80
C TYR A 329 -7.08 -45.47 33.82
N VAL A 330 -7.10 -44.91 35.03
CA VAL A 330 -6.92 -43.48 35.32
C VAL A 330 -5.45 -43.28 35.70
N SER A 331 -4.85 -42.14 35.35
CA SER A 331 -3.78 -41.56 36.16
C SER A 331 -3.81 -40.05 36.06
N ASP A 332 -4.11 -39.40 37.18
CA ASP A 332 -3.80 -37.99 37.41
C ASP A 332 -2.28 -37.77 37.46
N GLY A 333 -1.87 -36.52 37.26
CA GLY A 333 -0.47 -36.09 37.29
C GLY A 333 -0.34 -34.56 37.34
N ALA A 334 -0.69 -33.97 38.49
CA ALA A 334 -0.43 -32.56 38.79
C ALA A 334 0.97 -32.35 39.40
N THR A 335 1.32 -31.09 39.72
CA THR A 335 2.63 -30.56 40.20
C THR A 335 3.63 -30.21 39.08
N GLU A 336 4.40 -29.10 39.14
CA GLU A 336 4.48 -28.02 40.14
C GLU A 336 5.02 -26.68 39.56
N VAL A 337 4.60 -25.59 40.21
CA VAL A 337 5.33 -24.34 40.54
C VAL A 337 6.59 -23.95 39.72
N GLY A 338 6.57 -22.73 39.19
CA GLY A 338 7.73 -22.11 38.51
C GLY A 338 7.70 -20.57 38.49
N SER A 339 7.43 -19.92 39.63
CA SER A 339 7.49 -18.45 39.74
C SER A 339 8.93 -17.95 39.76
N MET A 340 9.27 -16.99 38.89
CA MET A 340 10.39 -16.07 39.12
C MET A 340 9.95 -14.62 38.89
N SER A 341 9.84 -13.89 39.99
CA SER A 341 9.68 -12.44 40.02
C SER A 341 10.97 -11.77 40.49
N SER A 342 11.54 -10.91 39.65
CA SER A 342 12.48 -9.85 40.02
C SER A 342 12.70 -8.97 38.79
N GLY A 343 12.68 -7.63 38.85
CA GLY A 343 12.35 -6.73 39.96
C GLY A 343 12.88 -5.33 39.64
N SER A 344 12.11 -4.29 39.97
CA SER A 344 12.46 -2.86 40.23
C SER A 344 13.68 -2.23 39.51
N THR A 345 13.64 -0.97 39.05
CA THR A 345 13.33 0.21 39.89
C THR A 345 13.10 1.48 39.04
N ALA A 346 12.42 2.48 39.62
CA ALA A 346 12.22 3.88 39.18
C ALA A 346 13.53 4.65 38.79
N ALA A 347 13.56 5.90 38.31
CA ALA A 347 12.59 7.00 38.15
C ALA A 347 13.01 7.88 36.91
N ALA A 348 12.53 9.09 36.57
CA ALA A 348 11.63 10.09 37.18
C ALA A 348 10.95 10.92 36.06
N SER A 349 9.70 11.39 36.22
CA SER A 349 9.31 12.77 36.59
C SER A 349 10.27 13.90 36.18
N PHE A 350 9.83 14.75 35.25
CA PHE A 350 10.06 16.20 35.31
C PHE A 350 8.87 16.96 34.72
N GLU A 351 8.23 17.80 35.53
CA GLU A 351 7.20 18.76 35.09
C GLU A 351 7.86 19.95 34.38
N GLY A 352 7.19 20.49 33.36
CA GLY A 352 7.66 21.62 32.57
C GLY A 352 6.50 22.41 31.97
N GLN A 353 5.55 22.82 32.81
CA GLN A 353 4.35 23.53 32.40
C GLN A 353 4.54 25.05 32.46
N GLU A 354 5.06 25.65 31.38
CA GLU A 354 5.13 27.11 31.25
C GLU A 354 3.84 27.68 30.65
N ARG A 355 3.19 28.58 31.40
CA ARG A 355 2.11 29.45 30.91
C ARG A 355 2.70 30.63 30.13
N PRO A 356 2.18 30.96 28.93
CA PRO A 356 2.19 32.33 28.44
C PRO A 356 1.10 33.17 29.14
N PRO A 357 1.20 34.51 29.13
CA PRO A 357 0.31 35.40 29.88
C PRO A 357 -1.03 35.67 29.19
N ASP A 358 -2.02 36.02 30.02
CA ASP A 358 -3.27 36.67 29.63
C ASP A 358 -3.00 37.95 28.82
N TYR A 359 -3.75 38.15 27.74
CA TYR A 359 -3.86 39.43 27.04
C TYR A 359 -5.33 39.89 27.07
N ASP A 360 -5.61 40.86 27.93
CA ASP A 360 -6.85 41.65 27.89
C ASP A 360 -6.92 42.42 26.56
N GLU A 361 -7.81 42.01 25.65
CA GLU A 361 -8.15 42.81 24.46
C GLU A 361 -9.49 43.53 24.66
N HIS A 362 -9.40 44.81 25.00
CA HIS A 362 -10.53 45.73 24.99
C HIS A 362 -11.03 45.93 23.55
N VAL A 363 -12.18 45.34 23.22
CA VAL A 363 -12.90 45.63 21.97
C VAL A 363 -13.95 46.72 22.21
N ASP A 364 -13.64 47.93 21.76
CA ASP A 364 -14.61 49.03 21.71
C ASP A 364 -15.74 48.73 20.71
N ARG A 365 -16.98 48.86 21.18
CA ARG A 365 -18.20 48.56 20.42
C ARG A 365 -18.82 49.85 19.85
N ALA A 366 -18.60 50.14 18.57
CA ALA A 366 -19.17 51.32 17.91
C ALA A 366 -19.61 51.06 16.45
N GLY A 367 -20.89 51.32 16.16
CA GLY A 367 -21.46 51.38 14.81
C GLY A 367 -21.68 50.00 14.12
N GLY A 368 -22.66 49.84 13.24
CA GLY A 368 -23.73 50.74 12.82
C GLY A 368 -24.84 49.96 12.12
N VAL A 369 -26.08 50.45 12.19
CA VAL A 369 -27.23 49.86 11.51
C VAL A 369 -27.22 50.28 10.04
N ASP A 370 -27.44 49.35 9.12
CA ASP A 370 -27.97 49.68 7.79
C ASP A 370 -28.97 48.60 7.33
N GLU A 371 -30.20 49.01 7.01
CA GLU A 371 -31.29 48.12 6.60
C GLU A 371 -31.39 48.09 5.06
N GLY A 372 -30.65 47.15 4.45
CA GLY A 372 -30.59 46.94 3.01
C GLY A 372 -31.83 46.30 2.39
N VAL A 373 -32.90 47.10 2.23
CA VAL A 373 -34.01 47.03 1.26
C VAL A 373 -34.21 45.70 0.49
N VAL A 374 -35.31 45.02 0.80
CA VAL A 374 -35.88 43.92 0.00
C VAL A 374 -36.32 44.41 -1.39
N SER A 375 -35.97 43.65 -2.44
CA SER A 375 -36.54 43.79 -3.79
C SER A 375 -37.28 42.51 -4.21
N PRO A 376 -38.35 42.62 -5.04
CA PRO A 376 -39.37 41.58 -5.15
C PRO A 376 -39.03 40.43 -6.11
N VAL A 377 -39.60 39.25 -5.80
CA VAL A 377 -39.59 38.05 -6.65
C VAL A 377 -40.56 38.23 -7.83
N SER A 378 -40.07 38.03 -9.06
CA SER A 378 -40.91 37.86 -10.26
C SER A 378 -41.22 36.38 -10.50
N PRO A 379 -42.48 35.99 -10.77
CA PRO A 379 -42.84 34.63 -11.15
C PRO A 379 -42.90 34.44 -12.67
N GLY A 380 -42.19 33.44 -13.18
CA GLY A 380 -42.31 32.92 -14.54
C GLY A 380 -41.39 31.69 -14.72
N GLU A 381 -41.71 30.67 -15.50
CA GLU A 381 -42.95 30.34 -16.22
C GLU A 381 -43.13 28.81 -16.20
N ARG A 382 -44.36 28.31 -16.39
CA ARG A 382 -44.59 26.87 -16.62
C ARG A 382 -44.28 26.56 -18.07
N GLU A 383 -43.38 25.62 -18.33
CA GLU A 383 -43.40 24.84 -19.57
C GLU A 383 -44.02 23.48 -19.30
N ASP A 384 -45.24 23.29 -19.82
CA ASP A 384 -45.80 21.97 -20.05
C ASP A 384 -45.08 21.33 -21.23
N THR A 385 -44.55 20.12 -21.08
CA THR A 385 -44.21 19.26 -22.22
C THR A 385 -44.76 17.85 -22.02
N ALA A 386 -45.65 17.46 -22.93
CA ALA A 386 -46.19 16.12 -23.05
C ALA A 386 -46.08 15.66 -24.50
N ALA A 387 -45.33 14.59 -24.74
CA ALA A 387 -45.36 13.74 -25.93
C ALA A 387 -44.65 12.41 -25.61
#